data_AF-A0A5B7WRY8-F1
#
_entry.id   AF-A0A5B7WRY8-F1
#
_cell.length_a   1.000
_cell.length_b   1.000
_cell.length_c   1.000
_cell.angle_alpha   90.00
_cell.angle_beta   90.00
_cell.angle_gamma   90.00
#
_symmetry.space_group_name_H-M   'P 1'
#
loop_
_entity.id
_entity.type
_entity.pdbx_description
1 polymer ?
#
loop_
_entity_poly.entity_id
_entity_poly.type
_entity_poly.pdbx_seq_one_letter_code
_entity_poly.pdbx_strand_id
1 'polypeptide(L)'
;MLARDLTVHTYKTGTANCVVLTATLEDPYTGALIEFQRGQGTSNAVQIDHVVALSDAWQKGAQKLSSQSRYEFANDPLNLLAVDGPTNASKGDRDAASWLPPNRGFWCEYVTRQVEVKYKYDLWMTKAEHNASARVLQSHCN
;
A
#
# COMPACT_ATOMS: atom_id res chain seq x y z
N MET A 1 9.67 -0.59 7.93
CA MET A 1 8.56 -0.95 7.04
C MET A 1 8.62 -2.40 6.61
N LEU A 2 9.62 -2.86 5.86
CA LEU A 2 9.67 -4.28 5.43
C LEU A 2 9.55 -5.29 6.59
N ALA A 3 10.27 -5.07 7.70
CA ALA A 3 10.19 -5.96 8.85
C ALA A 3 8.82 -6.00 9.57
N ARG A 4 7.91 -5.06 9.27
CA ARG A 4 6.54 -5.06 9.80
C ARG A 4 5.65 -6.03 9.02
N ASP A 5 5.83 -6.08 7.70
CA ASP A 5 4.92 -6.77 6.78
C ASP A 5 5.43 -8.13 6.31
N LEU A 6 6.74 -8.37 6.43
CA LEU A 6 7.36 -9.61 6.01
C LEU A 6 7.75 -10.47 7.21
N THR A 7 7.71 -11.79 7.02
CA THR A 7 8.34 -12.75 7.93
C THR A 7 9.84 -12.73 7.69
N VAL A 8 10.59 -12.04 8.55
CA VAL A 8 12.03 -11.82 8.37
C VAL A 8 12.86 -13.04 8.76
N HIS A 9 13.74 -13.47 7.85
CA HIS A 9 14.67 -14.57 8.08
C HIS A 9 16.04 -14.06 8.52
N THR A 10 16.55 -12.99 7.89
CA THR A 10 17.86 -12.44 8.23
C THR A 10 17.91 -10.91 8.18
N TYR A 11 18.70 -10.33 9.08
CA TYR A 11 19.05 -8.91 9.12
C TYR A 11 20.53 -8.69 8.82
N LYS A 12 20.88 -7.49 8.34
CA LYS A 12 22.28 -7.09 8.21
C LYS A 12 22.88 -6.84 9.59
N THR A 13 23.96 -7.55 9.91
CA THR A 13 24.72 -7.35 11.14
C THR A 13 25.16 -5.90 11.32
N GLY A 14 25.13 -5.40 12.56
CA GLY A 14 25.52 -4.03 12.88
C GLY A 14 24.46 -2.97 12.54
N THR A 15 23.25 -3.37 12.14
CA THR A 15 22.15 -2.43 11.83
C THR A 15 21.02 -2.40 12.86
N ALA A 16 21.19 -3.06 14.02
CA ALA A 16 20.14 -3.18 15.03
C ALA A 16 18.79 -3.65 14.46
N ASN A 17 18.83 -4.64 13.56
CA ASN A 17 17.66 -5.20 12.87
C ASN A 17 16.89 -4.20 11.97
N CYS A 18 17.51 -3.10 11.55
CA CYS A 18 16.87 -2.15 10.64
C CYS A 18 16.87 -2.60 9.18
N VAL A 19 17.89 -3.37 8.75
CA VAL A 19 18.06 -3.76 7.34
C VAL A 19 17.74 -5.23 7.16
N VAL A 20 16.56 -5.52 6.61
CA VAL A 20 16.15 -6.87 6.17
C VAL A 20 17.00 -7.29 4.96
N LEU A 21 17.59 -8.49 5.04
CA LEU A 21 18.36 -9.10 3.95
C LEU A 21 17.57 -10.21 3.25
N THR A 22 16.92 -11.09 4.01
CA THR A 22 16.01 -12.11 3.47
C THR A 22 14.75 -12.22 4.31
N ALA A 23 13.62 -12.47 3.66
CA ALA A 23 12.31 -12.58 4.29
C ALA A 23 11.30 -13.23 3.34
N THR A 24 10.15 -13.67 3.84
CA THR A 24 9.01 -14.08 3.01
C THR A 24 7.88 -13.06 3.16
N LEU A 25 7.30 -12.65 2.03
CA LEU A 25 6.08 -11.86 1.98
C LEU A 25 4.90 -12.77 1.62
N GLU A 26 3.86 -12.78 2.44
CA GLU A 26 2.54 -13.24 2.03
C GLU A 26 1.83 -12.07 1.36
N ASP A 27 1.93 -11.97 0.03
CA ASP A 27 1.57 -10.75 -0.69
C ASP A 27 0.05 -10.55 -0.70
N PRO A 28 -0.46 -9.46 -0.11
CA PRO A 28 -1.90 -9.22 -0.05
C PRO A 28 -2.50 -8.91 -1.43
N TYR A 29 -1.73 -8.37 -2.37
CA TYR A 29 -2.25 -7.95 -3.68
C TYR A 29 -2.50 -9.12 -4.64
N THR A 30 -1.63 -10.13 -4.63
CA THR A 30 -1.71 -11.28 -5.53
C THR A 30 -2.12 -12.57 -4.81
N GLY A 31 -1.95 -12.63 -3.48
CA GLY A 31 -2.10 -13.85 -2.68
C GLY A 31 -0.92 -14.81 -2.80
N ALA A 32 0.17 -14.41 -3.47
CA ALA A 32 1.36 -15.23 -3.65
C ALA A 32 2.30 -15.16 -2.43
N LEU A 33 3.11 -16.20 -2.25
CA LEU A 33 4.27 -16.16 -1.37
C LEU A 33 5.49 -15.67 -2.17
N ILE A 34 6.15 -14.61 -1.70
CA ILE A 34 7.32 -14.03 -2.36
C ILE A 34 8.53 -14.12 -1.43
N GLU A 35 9.56 -14.83 -1.88
CA GLU A 35 10.87 -14.85 -1.21
C GLU A 35 11.61 -13.56 -1.53
N PHE A 36 11.68 -12.66 -0.54
CA PHE A 36 12.43 -11.42 -0.63
C PHE A 36 13.91 -11.67 -0.35
N GLN A 37 14.76 -11.23 -1.28
CA GLN A 37 16.20 -11.13 -1.08
C GLN A 37 16.66 -9.73 -1.46
N ARG A 38 17.33 -9.04 -0.53
CA ARG A 38 17.94 -7.74 -0.81
C ARG A 38 19.12 -7.90 -1.76
N GLY A 39 19.05 -7.21 -2.89
CA GLY A 39 20.06 -7.26 -3.94
C GLY A 39 19.68 -6.43 -5.16
N GLN A 40 20.66 -6.16 -6.03
CA GLN A 40 20.39 -5.58 -7.34
C GLN A 40 19.55 -6.57 -8.15
N GLY A 41 18.46 -6.07 -8.77
CA GLY A 41 17.52 -6.90 -9.53
C GLY A 41 16.50 -7.69 -8.69
N THR A 42 16.80 -8.04 -7.44
CA THR A 42 15.88 -8.82 -6.58
C THR A 42 15.06 -7.96 -5.63
N SER A 43 15.58 -6.80 -5.20
CA SER A 43 14.86 -5.94 -4.23
C SER A 43 13.53 -5.43 -4.77
N ASN A 44 13.39 -5.33 -6.10
CA ASN A 44 12.16 -4.84 -6.75
C ASN A 44 11.02 -5.88 -6.76
N ALA A 45 11.28 -7.13 -6.35
CA ALA A 45 10.23 -8.13 -6.19
C ALA A 45 9.20 -7.73 -5.12
N VAL A 46 9.64 -7.01 -4.08
CA VAL A 46 8.77 -6.44 -3.05
C VAL A 46 8.95 -4.93 -3.00
N GLN A 47 7.85 -4.19 -3.09
CA GLN A 47 7.83 -2.74 -2.97
C GLN A 47 6.94 -2.32 -1.80
N ILE A 48 7.19 -1.13 -1.25
CA ILE A 48 6.23 -0.49 -0.36
C ILE A 48 5.30 0.35 -1.24
N ASP A 49 4.02 -0.02 -1.27
CA ASP A 49 2.99 0.78 -1.91
C ASP A 49 2.49 1.88 -0.98
N HIS A 50 2.17 3.03 -1.57
CA HIS A 50 1.26 4.01 -1.00
C HIS A 50 -0.17 3.61 -1.40
N VAL A 51 -0.90 2.95 -0.48
CA VAL A 51 -2.24 2.38 -0.74
C VAL A 51 -3.17 3.43 -1.35
N VAL A 52 -3.12 4.67 -0.84
CA VAL A 52 -3.53 5.88 -1.56
C VAL A 52 -2.27 6.51 -2.18
N ALA A 53 -2.16 6.44 -3.51
CA ALA A 53 -0.98 6.92 -4.22
C ALA A 53 -0.76 8.43 -4.01
N LEU A 54 0.50 8.86 -3.95
CA LEU A 54 0.85 10.27 -3.72
C LEU A 54 0.31 11.21 -4.81
N SER A 55 0.34 10.77 -6.08
CA SER A 55 -0.22 11.52 -7.22
C SER A 55 -1.76 11.64 -7.13
N ASP A 56 -2.45 10.56 -6.74
CA ASP A 56 -3.89 10.56 -6.52
C ASP A 56 -4.29 11.53 -5.40
N ALA A 57 -3.61 11.42 -4.25
CA ALA A 57 -3.83 12.30 -3.11
C ALA A 57 -3.58 13.77 -3.46
N TRP A 58 -2.54 14.07 -4.26
CA TRP A 58 -2.26 15.43 -4.72
C TRP A 58 -3.37 16.01 -5.60
N GLN A 59 -4.03 15.19 -6.40
CA GLN A 59 -5.18 15.64 -7.19
C GLN A 59 -6.44 15.80 -6.31
N LYS A 60 -6.46 15.13 -5.16
CA LYS A 60 -7.65 14.96 -4.31
C LYS A 60 -7.54 15.59 -2.90
N GLY A 61 -6.67 16.58 -2.72
CA GLY A 61 -6.64 17.42 -1.50
C GLY A 61 -5.28 17.62 -0.88
N ALA A 62 -4.30 16.75 -1.16
CA ALA A 62 -2.98 16.83 -0.53
C ALA A 62 -2.20 18.10 -0.92
N GLN A 63 -2.55 18.76 -2.03
CA GLN A 63 -1.98 20.05 -2.41
C GLN A 63 -2.34 21.18 -1.42
N LYS A 64 -3.43 21.03 -0.65
CA LYS A 64 -3.86 21.98 0.39
C LYS A 64 -3.27 21.65 1.77
N LEU A 65 -2.70 20.47 1.95
CA LEU A 65 -2.08 20.07 3.21
C LEU A 65 -0.83 20.90 3.49
N SER A 66 -0.51 21.05 4.77
CA SER A 66 0.78 21.59 5.18
C SER A 66 1.91 20.65 4.74
N SER A 67 3.14 21.16 4.66
CA SER A 67 4.32 20.33 4.35
C SER A 67 4.47 19.18 5.36
N GLN A 68 4.22 19.47 6.65
CA GLN A 68 4.27 18.49 7.73
C GLN A 68 3.20 17.40 7.55
N SER A 69 1.96 17.79 7.25
CA SER A 69 0.87 16.82 7.04
C SER A 69 1.10 15.95 5.79
N ARG A 70 1.70 16.49 4.72
CA ARG A 70 2.12 15.67 3.57
C ARG A 70 3.23 14.69 3.92
N TYR A 71 4.21 15.12 4.72
CA TYR A 71 5.26 14.23 5.21
C TYR A 71 4.67 13.08 6.04
N GLU A 72 3.72 13.39 6.92
CA GLU A 72 3.00 12.38 7.71
C GLU A 72 2.21 11.44 6.81
N PHE A 73 1.44 11.95 5.86
CA PHE A 73 0.70 11.13 4.87
C PHE A 73 1.60 10.17 4.09
N ALA A 74 2.78 10.63 3.66
CA ALA A 74 3.72 9.82 2.90
C ALA A 74 4.44 8.75 3.76
N ASN A 75 4.47 8.92 5.08
CA ASN A 75 5.15 8.03 6.03
C ASN A 75 4.19 7.29 6.97
N ASP A 76 2.87 7.44 6.79
CA ASP A 76 1.86 6.79 7.63
C ASP A 76 1.87 5.27 7.41
N PRO A 77 2.10 4.45 8.45
CA PRO A 77 1.95 3.00 8.38
C PRO A 77 0.61 2.55 7.82
N LEU A 78 -0.47 3.32 8.02
CA LEU A 78 -1.78 3.02 7.44
C LEU A 78 -1.80 3.18 5.91
N ASN A 79 -0.97 4.07 5.36
CA ASN A 79 -0.87 4.29 3.92
C ASN A 79 0.25 3.46 3.26
N LEU A 80 1.06 2.75 4.03
CA LEU A 80 2.23 2.02 3.53
C LEU A 80 2.01 0.52 3.66
N LEU A 81 2.30 -0.25 2.61
CA LEU A 81 2.13 -1.71 2.63
C LEU A 81 3.17 -2.39 1.74
N ALA A 82 3.88 -3.40 2.26
CA ALA A 82 4.75 -4.23 1.42
C ALA A 82 3.92 -5.16 0.52
N VAL A 83 4.19 -5.12 -0.78
CA VAL A 83 3.42 -5.83 -1.82
C VAL A 83 4.32 -6.30 -2.97
N ASP A 84 3.79 -7.16 -3.84
CA ASP A 84 4.39 -7.54 -5.11
C ASP A 84 4.71 -6.31 -5.98
N GLY A 85 5.99 -6.18 -6.37
CA GLY A 85 6.50 -5.02 -7.10
C GLY A 85 5.86 -4.81 -8.48
N PRO A 86 5.81 -5.83 -9.37
CA PRO A 86 5.13 -5.72 -10.66
C PRO A 86 3.64 -5.35 -10.54
N THR A 87 2.92 -5.92 -9.59
CA THR A 87 1.50 -5.62 -9.34
C THR A 87 1.32 -4.19 -8.85
N ASN A 88 2.20 -3.71 -7.97
CA ASN A 88 2.21 -2.31 -7.54
C ASN A 88 2.54 -1.34 -8.69
N ALA A 89 3.52 -1.67 -9.52
CA ALA A 89 3.83 -0.88 -10.71
C ALA A 89 2.65 -0.85 -11.69
N SER A 90 1.92 -1.97 -11.81
CA SER A 90 0.69 -2.05 -12.60
C SER A 90 -0.42 -1.17 -12.04
N LYS A 91 -0.59 -1.07 -10.71
CA LYS A 91 -1.54 -0.16 -10.04
C LYS A 91 -1.29 1.30 -10.42
N GLY A 92 -0.05 1.76 -10.34
CA GLY A 92 0.32 3.16 -10.59
C GLY A 92 -0.37 4.11 -9.61
N ASP A 93 -0.96 5.20 -10.10
CA ASP A 93 -1.71 6.18 -9.30
C ASP A 93 -3.23 6.02 -9.38
N ARG A 94 -3.71 4.84 -9.79
CA ARG A 94 -5.15 4.57 -9.90
C ARG A 94 -5.83 4.46 -8.55
N ASP A 95 -7.06 4.96 -8.49
CA ASP A 95 -7.95 4.85 -7.34
C ASP A 95 -8.77 3.55 -7.34
N ALA A 96 -9.54 3.32 -6.27
CA ALA A 96 -10.38 2.13 -6.11
C ALA A 96 -11.49 1.98 -7.18
N ALA A 97 -11.81 3.01 -7.96
CA ALA A 97 -12.71 2.87 -9.11
C ALA A 97 -12.03 2.27 -10.33
N SER A 98 -10.72 2.49 -10.47
CA SER A 98 -9.96 2.16 -11.67
C SER A 98 -9.04 0.96 -11.48
N TRP A 99 -8.76 0.58 -10.23
CA TRP A 99 -7.93 -0.56 -9.89
C TRP A 99 -8.28 -1.14 -8.51
N LEU A 100 -8.36 -2.47 -8.45
CA LEU A 100 -8.39 -3.25 -7.23
C LEU A 100 -7.34 -4.37 -7.34
N PRO A 101 -6.77 -4.84 -6.23
CA PRO A 101 -5.78 -5.90 -6.27
C PRO A 101 -6.36 -7.18 -6.90
N PRO A 102 -5.57 -7.97 -7.67
CA PRO A 102 -6.03 -9.24 -8.23
C PRO A 102 -6.60 -10.21 -7.19
N ASN A 103 -6.05 -10.21 -5.98
CA ASN A 103 -6.55 -10.99 -4.85
C ASN A 103 -7.86 -10.39 -4.30
N ARG A 104 -8.98 -10.99 -4.70
CA ARG A 104 -10.33 -10.59 -4.27
C ARG A 104 -10.56 -10.71 -2.77
N GLY A 105 -9.88 -11.64 -2.09
CA GLY A 105 -9.99 -11.80 -0.64
C GLY A 105 -9.48 -10.58 0.13
N PHE A 106 -8.61 -9.78 -0.49
CA PHE A 106 -8.03 -8.59 0.13
C PHE A 106 -8.81 -7.29 -0.16
N TRP A 107 -9.90 -7.34 -0.94
CA TRP A 107 -10.61 -6.14 -1.37
C TRP A 107 -11.19 -5.32 -0.23
N CYS A 108 -11.77 -5.98 0.78
CA CYS A 108 -12.33 -5.30 1.93
C CYS A 108 -11.26 -4.50 2.69
N GLU A 109 -10.13 -5.14 3.02
CA GLU A 109 -9.04 -4.48 3.74
C GLU A 109 -8.45 -3.34 2.91
N TYR A 110 -8.20 -3.57 1.62
CA TYR A 110 -7.66 -2.56 0.70
C TYR A 110 -8.53 -1.30 0.66
N VAL A 111 -9.85 -1.46 0.46
CA VAL A 111 -10.77 -0.32 0.36
C VAL A 111 -11.00 0.34 1.71
N THR A 112 -11.12 -0.45 2.79
CA THR A 112 -11.23 0.09 4.16
C THR A 112 -10.03 0.99 4.46
N ARG A 113 -8.81 0.50 4.20
CA ARG A 113 -7.57 1.26 4.40
C ARG A 113 -7.55 2.55 3.57
N GLN A 114 -7.97 2.52 2.30
CA GLN A 114 -8.07 3.75 1.50
C GLN A 114 -9.05 4.77 2.09
N VAL A 115 -10.22 4.32 2.55
CA VAL A 115 -11.22 5.19 3.18
C VAL A 115 -10.66 5.82 4.45
N GLU A 116 -10.01 5.03 5.32
CA GLU A 116 -9.42 5.51 6.57
C GLU A 116 -8.28 6.52 6.31
N VAL A 117 -7.38 6.24 5.36
CA VAL A 117 -6.31 7.18 4.97
C VAL A 117 -6.93 8.49 4.45
N LYS A 118 -7.88 8.41 3.53
CA LYS A 118 -8.49 9.62 2.95
C LYS A 118 -9.25 10.43 3.98
N TYR A 119 -9.96 9.76 4.89
CA TYR A 119 -10.62 10.41 6.02
C TYR A 119 -9.62 11.11 6.95
N LYS A 120 -8.54 10.43 7.35
CA LYS A 120 -7.53 10.98 8.26
C LYS A 120 -6.83 12.24 7.72
N TYR A 121 -6.64 12.32 6.41
CA TYR A 121 -5.91 13.42 5.75
C TYR A 121 -6.80 14.38 4.98
N ASP A 122 -8.12 14.38 5.24
CA ASP A 122 -9.11 15.25 4.58
C ASP A 122 -9.03 15.22 3.04
N LEU A 123 -8.73 14.05 2.48
CA LEU A 123 -8.66 13.82 1.04
C LEU A 123 -10.06 13.43 0.52
N TRP A 124 -10.47 14.03 -0.59
CA TRP A 124 -11.76 13.70 -1.20
C TRP A 124 -11.67 12.48 -2.13
N MET A 125 -12.84 11.92 -2.44
CA MET A 125 -13.00 10.91 -3.49
C MET A 125 -13.79 11.51 -4.65
N THR A 126 -13.56 11.01 -5.86
CA THR A 126 -14.52 11.25 -6.95
C THR A 126 -15.81 10.49 -6.66
N LYS A 127 -16.91 10.88 -7.31
CA LYS A 127 -18.17 10.11 -7.22
C LYS A 127 -18.00 8.65 -7.67
N ALA A 128 -17.16 8.41 -8.68
CA ALA A 128 -16.89 7.06 -9.17
C ALA A 128 -16.15 6.23 -8.12
N GLU A 129 -15.08 6.78 -7.53
CA GLU A 129 -14.30 6.16 -6.47
C GLU A 129 -15.16 5.85 -5.24
N HIS A 130 -15.92 6.85 -4.75
CA HIS A 130 -16.83 6.65 -3.62
C HIS A 130 -17.80 5.50 -3.87
N ASN A 131 -18.43 5.46 -5.04
CA ASN A 131 -19.39 4.41 -5.39
C ASN A 131 -18.72 3.03 -5.52
N ALA A 132 -17.48 2.97 -6.03
CA ALA A 132 -16.73 1.73 -6.12
C ALA A 132 -16.36 1.22 -4.71
N SER A 133 -15.84 2.09 -3.85
CA SER A 133 -15.51 1.78 -2.46
C SER A 133 -16.75 1.28 -1.70
N ALA A 134 -17.87 2.00 -1.79
CA ALA A 134 -19.11 1.60 -1.13
C ALA A 134 -19.60 0.22 -1.58
N ARG A 135 -19.52 -0.10 -2.87
CA ARG A 135 -19.88 -1.44 -3.38
C ARG A 135 -18.98 -2.53 -2.80
N VAL A 136 -17.67 -2.31 -2.77
CA VAL A 136 -16.72 -3.29 -2.21
C VAL A 136 -17.01 -3.50 -0.73
N LEU A 137 -17.15 -2.42 0.05
CA LEU A 137 -17.45 -2.51 1.48
C LEU A 137 -18.76 -3.27 1.75
N GLN A 138 -19.78 -3.10 0.92
CA GLN A 138 -21.05 -3.79 1.10
C GLN A 138 -21.03 -5.28 0.68
N SER A 139 -20.14 -5.67 -0.24
CA SER A 139 -20.13 -7.01 -0.85
C SER A 139 -18.98 -7.91 -0.43
N HIS A 140 -17.90 -7.37 0.14
CA HIS A 140 -16.68 -8.11 0.47
C HIS A 140 -16.26 -8.00 1.95
N CYS A 141 -16.99 -7.26 2.79
CA CYS A 141 -16.67 -7.08 4.23
C CYS A 141 -17.65 -7.77 5.20
N ASN A 142 -18.39 -8.77 4.74
CA ASN A 142 -19.43 -9.47 5.52
C ASN A 142 -18.94 -10.82 6.03
#